data_AF-H0UKD7-F1
#
_entry.id   AF-H0UKD7-F1
#
_cell.length_a   1.000
_cell.length_b   1.000
_cell.length_c   1.000
_cell.angle_alpha   90.00
_cell.angle_beta   90.00
_cell.angle_gamma   90.00
#
_symmetry.space_group_name_H-M   'P 1'
#
loop_
_entity.id
_entity.type
_entity.pdbx_description
1 polymer ?
#
loop_
_entity_poly.entity_id
_entity_poly.type
_entity_poly.pdbx_seq_one_letter_code
_entity_poly.pdbx_strand_id
1 'polypeptide(L)' 'MSCHGETNFKANPEGLTWEAFRDQTIDLAAARGDEKFNAYVKGVTPRAWEHVLSENFFTPKAAEARLWKFYQSDVVGQN' A
#
# COMPACT_ATOMS: atom_id res chain seq x y z
N MET A 1 17.04 12.77 33.71
CA MET A 1 16.63 11.41 33.29
C MET A 1 15.40 11.56 32.42
N SER A 2 15.58 11.69 31.12
CA SER A 2 14.47 11.85 30.17
C SER A 2 14.35 10.56 29.39
N CYS A 3 13.62 9.61 29.95
CA CYS A 3 13.27 8.36 29.29
C CYS A 3 12.23 8.69 28.22
N HIS A 4 12.70 9.11 27.04
CA HIS A 4 11.85 9.17 25.85
C HIS A 4 11.34 7.77 25.60
N GLY A 5 10.01 7.61 25.56
CA GLY A 5 9.37 6.33 25.30
C GLY A 5 9.84 5.79 23.96
N GLU A 6 10.68 4.76 24.00
CA GLU A 6 10.99 3.92 22.85
C GLU A 6 9.74 3.09 22.54
N THR A 7 8.78 3.70 21.87
CA THR A 7 7.71 2.95 21.21
C THR A 7 8.34 2.21 20.04
N ASN A 8 8.73 0.98 20.32
CA ASN A 8 9.33 0.00 19.43
C ASN A 8 8.33 -0.49 18.37
N PHE A 9 7.72 0.43 17.60
CA PHE A 9 6.91 0.07 16.44
C PHE A 9 7.84 -0.23 15.26
N LYS A 10 8.37 -1.45 15.23
CA LYS A 10 8.94 -2.01 14.00
C LYS A 10 7.84 -2.30 12.98
N ALA A 11 7.06 -1.29 12.56
CA ALA A 11 5.95 -1.43 11.60
C ALA A 11 6.35 -1.21 10.14
N ASN A 12 7.64 -1.13 9.86
CA ASN A 12 8.17 -1.12 8.50
C ASN A 12 9.55 -1.78 8.51
N PRO A 13 9.71 -3.00 7.96
CA PRO A 13 11.00 -3.70 7.98
C PRO A 13 12.10 -2.91 7.26
N GLU A 14 11.72 -2.00 6.36
CA GLU A 14 12.64 -1.19 5.55
C GLU A 14 12.68 0.29 5.98
N GLY A 15 11.88 0.70 6.97
CA GLY A 15 11.80 2.11 7.40
C GLY A 15 11.29 3.09 6.32
N LEU A 16 10.62 2.58 5.27
CA LEU A 16 10.04 3.38 4.20
C LEU A 16 8.94 4.35 4.70
N THR A 17 8.84 5.52 4.08
CA THR A 17 7.68 6.39 4.24
C THR A 17 6.50 5.83 3.45
N TRP A 18 5.26 6.24 3.78
CA TRP A 18 4.08 5.87 3.00
C TRP A 18 4.17 6.33 1.55
N GLU A 19 4.89 7.41 1.27
CA GLU A 19 5.16 7.92 -0.08
C GLU A 19 6.03 6.93 -0.86
N ALA A 20 7.15 6.50 -0.29
CA ALA A 20 8.04 5.53 -0.92
C ALA A 20 7.35 4.16 -1.10
N PHE A 21 6.53 3.76 -0.12
CA PHE A 21 5.70 2.56 -0.22
C PHE A 21 4.68 2.67 -1.36
N ARG A 22 3.98 3.80 -1.46
CA ARG A 22 3.02 4.08 -2.53
C ARG A 22 3.69 4.01 -3.90
N ASP A 23 4.80 4.71 -4.09
CA ASP A 23 5.46 4.77 -5.40
C ASP A 23 5.98 3.39 -5.83
N GLN A 24 6.53 2.59 -4.91
CA GLN A 24 6.90 1.20 -5.22
C GLN A 24 5.69 0.34 -5.58
N THR A 25 4.56 0.48 -4.88
CA THR A 25 3.33 -0.26 -5.20
C THR A 25 2.74 0.18 -6.54
N ILE A 26 2.80 1.48 -6.88
CA ILE A 26 2.36 2.00 -8.19
C ILE A 26 3.26 1.46 -9.31
N ASP A 27 4.58 1.41 -9.11
CA ASP A 27 5.51 0.86 -10.12
C ASP A 27 5.21 -0.61 -10.41
N LEU A 28 4.96 -1.41 -9.36
CA LEU A 28 4.54 -2.80 -9.49
C LEU A 28 3.18 -2.94 -10.20
N ALA A 29 2.22 -2.07 -9.89
CA ALA A 29 0.93 -2.04 -10.56
C ALA A 29 1.06 -1.63 -12.04
N ALA A 30 1.96 -0.70 -12.37
CA ALA A 30 2.24 -0.27 -13.72
C ALA A 30 2.93 -1.39 -14.53
N ALA A 31 3.84 -2.14 -13.91
CA ALA A 31 4.48 -3.31 -14.52
C ALA A 31 3.48 -4.42 -14.90
N ARG A 32 2.29 -4.46 -14.27
CA ARG A 32 1.20 -5.38 -14.62
C ARG A 32 0.53 -5.02 -15.96
N GLY A 33 0.66 -3.78 -16.43
CA GLY A 33 0.15 -3.34 -17.73
C GLY A 33 -1.37 -3.12 -17.79
N ASP A 34 -2.06 -3.03 -16.65
CA ASP A 34 -3.50 -2.74 -16.59
C ASP A 34 -3.73 -1.27 -16.24
N GLU A 35 -4.15 -0.47 -17.23
CA GLU A 35 -4.35 0.97 -17.08
C GLU A 35 -5.45 1.33 -16.08
N LYS A 36 -6.51 0.52 -16.01
CA LYS A 36 -7.64 0.74 -15.09
C LYS A 36 -7.24 0.44 -13.65
N PHE A 37 -6.48 -0.63 -13.44
CA PHE A 37 -5.90 -0.92 -12.15
C PHE A 37 -4.86 0.12 -11.72
N ASN A 38 -4.02 0.59 -12.64
CA ASN A 38 -3.08 1.67 -12.34
C ASN A 38 -3.82 2.95 -11.91
N ALA A 39 -4.91 3.30 -12.59
CA ALA A 39 -5.77 4.41 -12.18
C ALA A 39 -6.43 4.17 -10.81
N TYR A 40 -6.88 2.94 -10.53
CA TYR A 40 -7.45 2.54 -9.24
C TYR A 40 -6.44 2.71 -8.10
N VAL A 41 -5.21 2.21 -8.26
CA VAL A 41 -4.14 2.33 -7.26
C VAL A 41 -3.74 3.79 -7.04
N LYS A 42 -3.65 4.59 -8.11
CA LYS A 42 -3.39 6.05 -8.03
C LYS A 42 -4.53 6.82 -7.36
N GLY A 43 -5.76 6.31 -7.39
CA GLY A 43 -6.92 6.90 -6.72
C GLY A 43 -6.97 6.67 -5.21
N VAL A 44 -6.11 5.80 -4.66
CA VAL A 44 -6.06 5.52 -3.22
C VAL A 44 -5.51 6.74 -2.48
N THR A 45 -6.26 7.21 -1.48
CA THR A 45 -5.92 8.42 -0.72
C THR A 45 -4.65 8.25 0.13
N PRO A 46 -3.89 9.34 0.40
CA PRO A 46 -2.70 9.30 1.25
C PRO A 46 -2.96 8.65 2.61
N ARG A 47 -4.09 9.01 3.25
CA ARG A 47 -4.49 8.48 4.54
C ARG A 47 -4.71 6.96 4.53
N ALA A 48 -5.19 6.41 3.41
CA ALA A 48 -5.32 4.97 3.24
C ALA A 48 -3.95 4.28 3.12
N TRP A 49 -2.99 4.90 2.40
CA TRP A 49 -1.61 4.39 2.34
C TRP A 49 -0.91 4.39 3.69
N GLU A 50 -1.06 5.48 4.45
CA GLU A 50 -0.54 5.58 5.82
C GLU A 50 -1.13 4.50 6.73
N HIS A 51 -2.45 4.28 6.64
CA HIS A 51 -3.14 3.26 7.42
C HIS A 51 -2.72 1.83 7.02
N VAL A 52 -2.61 1.54 5.72
CA VAL A 52 -2.15 0.25 5.20
C VAL A 52 -0.72 -0.05 5.65
N LEU A 53 0.16 0.96 5.60
CA LEU A 53 1.54 0.83 6.08
C LEU A 53 1.58 0.60 7.59
N SER A 54 0.79 1.36 8.35
CA SER A 54 0.79 1.31 9.82
C SER A 54 0.16 0.05 10.41
N GLU A 55 -0.89 -0.51 9.81
CA GLU A 55 -1.65 -1.62 10.41
C GLU A 55 -1.23 -3.01 9.93
N ASN A 56 -0.78 -3.12 8.68
CA ASN A 56 -0.71 -4.43 8.04
C ASN A 56 0.69 -4.93 7.70
N PHE A 57 1.75 -4.18 8.03
CA PHE A 57 3.14 -4.59 7.78
C PHE A 57 3.35 -5.12 6.34
N PHE A 58 2.66 -4.50 5.37
CA PHE A 58 2.69 -4.99 4.00
C PHE A 58 4.03 -4.62 3.34
N THR A 59 4.57 -5.54 2.54
CA THR A 59 5.55 -5.17 1.51
C THR A 59 4.80 -4.55 0.32
N PRO A 60 5.44 -3.67 -0.49
CA PRO A 60 4.80 -3.07 -1.66
C PRO A 60 4.15 -4.10 -2.60
N LYS A 61 4.79 -5.27 -2.74
CA LYS A 61 4.30 -6.42 -3.50
C LYS A 61 3.05 -7.06 -2.92
N ALA A 62 2.98 -7.21 -1.59
CA ALA A 62 1.80 -7.77 -0.95
C ALA A 62 0.61 -6.79 -0.96
N ALA A 63 0.89 -5.48 -0.86
CA ALA A 63 -0.13 -4.45 -1.03
C ALA A 63 -0.67 -4.41 -2.46
N GLU A 64 0.19 -4.48 -3.47
CA GLU A 64 -0.20 -4.58 -4.88
C GLU A 64 -1.12 -5.79 -5.11
N ALA A 65 -0.73 -6.97 -4.66
CA ALA A 65 -1.54 -8.18 -4.83
C ALA A 65 -2.90 -8.10 -4.11
N ARG A 66 -2.97 -7.41 -2.96
CA ARG A 66 -4.22 -7.21 -2.23
C ARG A 66 -5.12 -6.19 -2.92
N LEU A 67 -4.56 -5.07 -3.38
CA LEU A 67 -5.29 -4.08 -4.18
C LEU A 67 -5.81 -4.70 -5.48
N TRP A 68 -5.02 -5.57 -6.12
CA TRP A 68 -5.44 -6.30 -7.31
C TRP A 68 -6.67 -7.18 -7.03
N LYS A 69 -6.69 -7.93 -5.92
CA LYS A 69 -7.86 -8.72 -5.52
C LYS A 69 -9.10 -7.85 -5.27
N PHE A 70 -8.94 -6.70 -4.60
CA PHE A 70 -10.04 -5.77 -4.40
C PHE A 70 -10.56 -5.23 -5.73
N TYR A 71 -9.67 -4.75 -6.60
CA TYR A 71 -10.02 -4.28 -7.92
C TYR A 71 -10.77 -5.35 -8.73
N GLN A 72 -10.26 -6.59 -8.77
CA GLN A 72 -10.96 -7.69 -9.45
C GLN A 72 -12.33 -7.97 -8.84
N SER A 73 -12.47 -7.93 -7.52
CA SER A 73 -13.76 -8.13 -6.85
C SER A 73 -14.75 -7.01 -7.17
N ASP A 74 -14.28 -5.77 -7.28
CA ASP A 74 -15.09 -4.59 -7.58
C ASP A 74 -15.54 -4.58 -9.05
N VAL A 75 -14.66 -5.00 -9.97
CA VAL A 75 -14.93 -5.08 -11.40
C VAL A 75 -15.78 -6.30 -11.78
N VAL A 76 -15.58 -7.46 -11.13
CA VAL A 76 -16.36 -8.69 -11.39
C VAL A 76 -17.70 -8.69 -10.65
N GLY A 77 -17.81 -7.98 -9.53
CA GLY A 77 -19.04 -7.90 -8.73
C GLY A 77 -20.19 -7.09 -9.35
N GLN A 78 -20.01 -6.50 -10.54
CA GLN A 78 -21.03 -5.75 -11.27
C GLN A 78 -21.67 -6.52 -12.43
N ASN A 79 -21.52 -7.85 -12.50
CA ASN A 79 -22.14 -8.67 -13.55
C ASN A 79 -23.24 -9.60 -13.04
#